data_AF-A0A3D2G328-F1
#
_entry.id   AF-A0A3D2G328-F1
#
_cell.length_a   1.000
_cell.length_b   1.000
_cell.length_c   1.000
_cell.angle_alpha   90.00
_cell.angle_beta   90.00
_cell.angle_gamma   90.00
#
_symmetry.space_group_name_H-M   'P 1'
#
loop_
_entity.id
_entity.type
_entity.pdbx_description
1 polymer ?
#
loop_
_entity_poly.entity_id
_entity_poly.type
_entity_poly.pdbx_seq_one_letter_code
_entity_poly.pdbx_strand_id
1 'polypeptide(L)'
;QDCQYTVCLRGIVDGEPKVIKRVVTSVADAVDAYGEYQKYADYAKLDSLRYIVSNTTEAGIVYDDTDKFEAEPPKTYPGKLCKFLYTRYKHFNGAADKGLVMLPVELIDDNGIHLK
;
A
#
# COMPACT_ATOMS: atom_id res chain seq x y z
N GLN A 1 7.16 4.69 -18.14
CA GLN A 1 7.13 6.15 -17.94
C GLN A 1 7.76 6.52 -16.60
N ASP A 2 8.87 5.89 -16.18
CA ASP A 2 9.62 6.23 -14.95
C ASP A 2 8.75 6.53 -13.71
N CYS A 3 7.68 5.75 -13.50
CA CYS A 3 6.66 5.94 -12.45
C CYS A 3 5.94 7.31 -12.43
N GLN A 4 6.01 8.09 -13.51
CA GLN A 4 5.29 9.34 -13.67
C GLN A 4 3.95 9.12 -14.36
N TYR A 5 2.95 9.91 -13.96
CA TYR A 5 1.64 9.91 -14.59
C TYR A 5 1.03 11.31 -14.59
N THR A 6 0.06 11.57 -15.47
CA THR A 6 -0.63 12.87 -15.53
C THR A 6 -2.04 12.75 -14.98
N VAL A 7 -2.36 13.57 -13.99
CA VAL A 7 -3.73 13.75 -13.49
C VAL A 7 -4.41 14.86 -14.29
N CYS A 8 -5.60 14.57 -14.81
CA CYS A 8 -6.43 15.53 -15.54
C CYS A 8 -7.70 15.80 -14.73
N LEU A 9 -7.74 16.95 -14.05
CA LEU A 9 -8.92 17.41 -13.32
C LEU A 9 -9.84 18.16 -14.30
N ARG A 10 -11.10 17.74 -14.39
CA ARG A 10 -12.12 18.34 -15.25
C ARG A 10 -13.34 18.67 -14.42
N GLY A 11 -13.91 19.85 -14.63
CA GLY A 11 -15.10 20.27 -13.92
C GLY A 11 -15.60 21.61 -14.44
N ILE A 12 -16.61 22.15 -13.76
CA ILE A 12 -17.13 23.50 -14.02
C ILE A 12 -16.60 24.40 -12.90
N VAL A 13 -16.03 25.55 -13.27
CA VAL A 13 -15.57 26.58 -12.34
C VAL A 13 -16.17 27.89 -12.81
N ASP A 14 -16.92 28.56 -11.92
CA ASP A 14 -17.63 29.81 -12.23
C ASP A 14 -18.58 29.70 -13.45
N GLY A 15 -19.23 28.54 -13.59
CA GLY A 15 -20.17 28.26 -14.69
C GLY A 15 -19.51 27.79 -15.99
N GLU A 16 -18.18 27.86 -16.11
CA GLU A 16 -17.46 27.50 -17.32
C GLU A 16 -16.70 26.17 -17.21
N PRO A 17 -16.62 25.35 -18.28
CA PRO A 17 -15.80 24.15 -18.30
C PRO A 17 -14.31 24.47 -18.11
N LYS A 18 -13.68 23.82 -17.14
CA LYS A 18 -12.25 23.94 -16.84
C LYS A 18 -11.56 22.59 -16.84
N VAL A 19 -10.35 22.56 -17.41
CA VAL A 19 -9.47 21.39 -17.42
C VAL A 19 -8.10 21.78 -16.89
N ILE A 20 -7.63 21.09 -15.85
CA ILE A 20 -6.30 21.29 -15.25
C ILE A 20 -5.53 19.98 -15.37
N LYS A 21 -4.34 20.03 -15.98
CA LYS A 21 -3.45 18.87 -16.09
C LYS A 21 -2.26 19.07 -15.15
N ARG A 22 -1.90 18.03 -14.41
CA ARG A 22 -0.74 18.03 -13.51
C ARG A 22 0.05 16.74 -13.69
N VAL A 23 1.35 16.85 -13.92
CA VAL A 23 2.26 15.70 -13.87
C VAL A 23 2.56 15.36 -12.41
N VAL A 24 2.42 14.09 -12.06
CA VAL A 24 2.75 13.54 -10.74
C VAL A 24 4.04 12.75 -10.84
N THR A 25 4.99 13.08 -9.97
CA THR A 25 6.36 12.53 -9.94
C THR A 25 6.72 11.93 -8.58
N SER A 26 5.76 11.84 -7.66
CA SER A 26 5.99 11.38 -6.28
C SER A 26 6.11 9.87 -6.15
N VAL A 27 5.87 9.10 -7.20
CA VAL A 27 6.05 7.64 -7.21
C VAL A 27 7.45 7.35 -7.71
N ALA A 28 8.28 6.79 -6.84
CA ALA A 28 9.67 6.46 -7.17
C ALA A 28 9.81 5.05 -7.79
N ASP A 29 8.94 4.12 -7.39
CA ASP A 29 8.97 2.74 -7.86
C ASP A 29 7.57 2.12 -7.86
N ALA A 30 7.37 1.10 -8.69
CA ALA A 30 6.18 0.28 -8.77
C ALA A 30 6.59 -1.19 -8.79
N VAL A 31 5.83 -2.04 -8.10
CA VAL A 31 6.10 -3.46 -8.01
C VAL A 31 4.80 -4.24 -8.19
N ASP A 32 4.85 -5.30 -9.00
CA ASP A 32 3.82 -6.33 -8.96
C ASP A 32 4.17 -7.34 -7.86
N ALA A 33 3.38 -7.39 -6.80
CA ALA A 33 3.64 -8.30 -5.68
C ALA A 33 3.54 -9.80 -6.09
N TYR A 34 2.90 -10.12 -7.21
CA TYR A 34 2.81 -11.50 -7.73
C TYR A 34 3.99 -11.85 -8.63
N GLY A 35 4.31 -11.01 -9.62
CA GLY A 35 5.42 -11.23 -10.54
C GLY A 35 6.81 -10.93 -9.94
N GLU A 36 6.89 -10.05 -8.95
CA GLU A 36 8.14 -9.53 -8.37
C GLU A 36 8.14 -9.61 -6.84
N TYR A 37 7.67 -10.73 -6.29
CA TYR A 37 7.45 -10.88 -4.84
C TYR A 37 8.68 -10.52 -4.00
N GLN A 38 9.88 -10.92 -4.41
CA GLN A 38 11.10 -10.63 -3.66
C GLN A 38 11.36 -9.12 -3.54
N LYS A 39 11.13 -8.36 -4.63
CA LYS A 39 11.26 -6.89 -4.62
C LYS A 39 10.24 -6.26 -3.67
N TYR A 40 9.00 -6.75 -3.69
CA TYR A 40 7.97 -6.34 -2.75
C TYR A 40 8.38 -6.62 -1.28
N ALA A 41 8.89 -7.82 -1.01
CA ALA A 41 9.31 -8.24 0.32
C ALA A 41 10.52 -7.43 0.84
N ASP A 42 11.42 -7.01 -0.04
CA ASP A 42 12.60 -6.21 0.32
C ASP A 42 12.25 -4.80 0.77
N TYR A 43 11.11 -4.24 0.35
CA TYR A 43 10.63 -2.96 0.89
C TYR A 43 10.39 -2.99 2.41
N ALA A 44 10.12 -4.16 3.01
CA ALA A 44 9.98 -4.30 4.46
C ALA A 44 11.25 -3.91 5.22
N LYS A 45 12.41 -4.01 4.56
CA LYS A 45 13.74 -3.75 5.13
C LYS A 45 14.19 -2.29 4.96
N LEU A 46 13.41 -1.46 4.26
CA LEU A 46 13.75 -0.04 4.08
C LEU A 46 13.73 0.69 5.40
N ASP A 47 14.89 1.22 5.82
CA ASP A 47 15.02 2.00 7.05
C ASP A 47 14.16 3.28 7.00
N SER A 48 14.06 3.90 5.81
CA SER A 48 13.29 5.12 5.57
C SER A 48 11.77 4.90 5.52
N LEU A 49 11.29 3.67 5.45
CA LEU A 49 9.85 3.38 5.39
C LEU A 49 9.21 3.67 6.75
N ARG A 50 8.19 4.54 6.74
CA ARG A 50 7.48 5.00 7.95
C ARG A 50 5.97 4.85 7.89
N TYR A 51 5.41 4.88 6.68
CA TYR A 51 3.97 4.88 6.44
C TYR A 51 3.61 3.79 5.44
N ILE A 52 2.53 3.06 5.71
CA ILE A 52 1.85 2.22 4.73
C ILE A 52 0.48 2.84 4.51
N VAL A 53 0.21 3.23 3.26
CA VAL A 53 -1.11 3.70 2.82
C VAL A 53 -1.74 2.58 2.01
N SER A 54 -2.99 2.23 2.30
CA SER A 54 -3.71 1.18 1.56
C SER A 54 -5.01 1.68 0.95
N ASN A 55 -5.28 1.22 -0.27
CA ASN A 55 -6.57 1.38 -0.92
C ASN A 55 -6.87 0.08 -1.68
N THR A 56 -7.38 -0.91 -0.96
CA THR A 56 -7.61 -2.25 -1.51
C THR A 56 -9.03 -2.49 -2.00
N THR A 57 -9.85 -1.44 -2.17
CA THR A 57 -11.32 -1.52 -2.32
C THR A 57 -12.01 -2.13 -1.08
N GLU A 58 -13.33 -2.11 -1.07
CA GLU A 58 -14.19 -2.65 0.00
C GLU A 58 -14.03 -4.17 0.16
N ALA A 59 -13.63 -4.86 -0.91
CA ALA A 59 -13.41 -6.31 -0.90
C ALA A 59 -11.98 -6.72 -0.50
N GLY A 60 -11.08 -5.75 -0.25
CA GLY A 60 -9.66 -6.04 -0.06
C GLY A 60 -9.23 -6.38 1.37
N ILE A 61 -9.94 -5.85 2.37
CA ILE A 61 -9.70 -6.16 3.79
C ILE A 61 -10.60 -7.33 4.17
N VAL A 62 -10.17 -8.55 3.82
CA VAL A 62 -10.91 -9.79 4.06
C VAL A 62 -9.98 -10.81 4.71
N TYR A 63 -10.48 -11.43 5.77
CA TYR A 63 -9.85 -12.61 6.36
C TYR A 63 -10.17 -13.84 5.52
N ASP A 64 -9.15 -14.61 5.19
CA ASP A 64 -9.25 -15.90 4.49
C ASP A 64 -8.45 -16.93 5.30
N ASP A 65 -9.13 -17.93 5.85
CA ASP A 65 -8.50 -18.98 6.67
C ASP A 65 -7.61 -19.93 5.85
N THR A 66 -7.69 -19.86 4.52
CA THR A 66 -6.82 -20.59 3.61
C THR A 66 -5.51 -19.87 3.31
N ASP A 67 -5.33 -18.63 3.80
CA ASP A 67 -4.10 -17.88 3.60
C ASP A 67 -2.93 -18.52 4.37
N LYS A 68 -1.78 -18.63 3.71
CA LYS A 68 -0.62 -19.34 4.24
C LYS A 68 0.56 -18.42 4.41
N PHE A 69 1.21 -18.49 5.56
CA PHE A 69 2.38 -17.67 5.85
C PHE A 69 3.54 -17.96 4.88
N GLU A 70 3.68 -19.20 4.44
CA GLU A 70 4.73 -19.61 3.50
C GLU A 70 4.45 -19.17 2.06
N ALA A 71 3.25 -18.68 1.75
CA ALA A 71 2.90 -18.26 0.40
C ALA A 71 3.68 -17.00 -0.03
N GLU A 72 4.00 -16.92 -1.31
CA GLU A 72 4.83 -15.87 -1.92
C GLU A 72 4.20 -15.37 -3.23
N PRO A 73 3.34 -14.34 -3.17
CA PRO A 73 2.83 -13.68 -1.97
C PRO A 73 1.70 -14.46 -1.27
N PRO A 74 1.39 -14.12 0.00
CA PRO A 74 0.10 -14.44 0.59
C PRO A 74 -1.06 -13.95 -0.28
N LYS A 75 -2.19 -14.64 -0.20
CA LYS A 75 -3.33 -14.42 -1.09
C LYS A 75 -3.99 -13.08 -0.80
N THR A 76 -4.31 -12.82 0.46
CA THR A 76 -5.08 -11.63 0.87
C THR A 76 -4.16 -10.44 1.15
N TYR A 77 -4.71 -9.22 1.16
CA TYR A 77 -3.95 -8.05 1.59
C TYR A 77 -3.52 -8.14 3.07
N PRO A 78 -4.41 -8.50 4.03
CA PRO A 78 -3.99 -8.71 5.42
C PRO A 78 -2.88 -9.75 5.56
N GLY A 79 -2.94 -10.86 4.82
CA GLY A 79 -1.87 -11.87 4.81
C GLY A 79 -0.54 -11.32 4.30
N LYS A 80 -0.56 -10.59 3.17
CA LYS A 80 0.64 -9.94 2.60
C LYS A 80 1.24 -8.95 3.60
N LEU A 81 0.40 -8.09 4.18
CA LEU A 81 0.80 -7.10 5.18
C LEU A 81 1.37 -7.76 6.43
N CYS A 82 0.74 -8.82 6.95
CA CYS A 82 1.23 -9.57 8.10
C CYS A 82 2.65 -10.12 7.86
N LYS A 83 2.87 -10.80 6.72
CA LYS A 83 4.19 -11.32 6.35
C LYS A 83 5.22 -10.21 6.15
N PHE A 84 4.81 -9.08 5.57
CA PHE A 84 5.65 -7.89 5.41
C PHE A 84 6.11 -7.34 6.76
N LEU A 85 5.18 -7.14 7.70
CA LEU A 85 5.46 -6.66 9.05
C LEU A 85 6.33 -7.64 9.85
N TYR A 86 6.09 -8.94 9.72
CA TYR A 86 6.94 -9.96 10.32
C TYR A 86 8.37 -9.90 9.78
N THR A 87 8.53 -9.78 8.46
CA THR A 87 9.84 -9.63 7.82
C THR A 87 10.58 -8.41 8.34
N ARG A 88 9.88 -7.27 8.44
CA ARG A 88 10.42 -6.04 9.02
C ARG A 88 10.84 -6.22 10.48
N TYR A 89 9.98 -6.80 11.31
CA TYR A 89 10.25 -7.07 12.72
C TYR A 89 11.52 -7.92 12.90
N LYS A 90 11.66 -8.98 12.10
CA LYS A 90 12.86 -9.84 12.10
C LYS A 90 14.11 -9.10 11.64
N HIS A 91 14.02 -8.27 10.61
CA HIS A 91 15.15 -7.51 10.08
C HIS A 91 15.70 -6.49 11.09
N PHE A 92 14.81 -5.77 11.77
CA PHE A 92 15.19 -4.76 12.76
C PHE A 92 15.26 -5.29 14.20
N ASN A 93 15.26 -6.61 14.40
CA ASN A 93 15.29 -7.25 15.71
C ASN A 93 14.24 -6.71 16.71
N GLY A 94 13.04 -6.38 16.22
CA GLY A 94 11.96 -5.85 17.04
C GLY A 94 12.19 -4.45 17.61
N ALA A 95 13.08 -3.65 17.01
CA ALA A 95 13.34 -2.28 17.44
C ALA A 95 12.06 -1.41 17.42
N ALA A 96 11.73 -0.82 18.57
CA ALA A 96 10.49 -0.08 18.78
C ALA A 96 10.36 1.19 17.91
N ASP A 97 11.49 1.77 17.49
CA ASP A 97 11.57 2.93 16.60
C ASP A 97 11.38 2.56 15.11
N LYS A 98 11.28 1.27 14.78
CA LYS A 98 11.09 0.76 13.41
C LYS A 98 9.66 0.33 13.10
N GLY A 99 8.72 0.63 14.00
CA GLY A 99 7.30 0.51 13.75
C GLY A 99 6.84 1.33 12.54
N LEU A 100 5.71 0.94 11.95
CA LEU A 100 5.10 1.63 10.81
C LEU A 100 3.75 2.22 11.21
N VAL A 101 3.40 3.34 10.61
CA VAL A 101 2.07 3.95 10.74
C VAL A 101 1.18 3.45 9.60
N MET A 102 0.05 2.84 9.95
CA MET A 102 -0.93 2.34 9.00
C MET A 102 -1.97 3.43 8.69
N LEU A 103 -2.16 3.73 7.42
CA LEU A 103 -3.11 4.72 6.92
C LEU A 103 -4.04 4.07 5.89
N PRO A 104 -5.03 3.27 6.33
CA PRO A 104 -6.05 2.76 5.43
C PRO A 104 -6.89 3.91 4.88
N VAL A 105 -7.08 3.90 3.56
CA VAL A 105 -7.92 4.87 2.83
C VAL A 105 -8.93 4.15 1.93
N GLU A 106 -9.25 2.91 2.26
CA GLU A 106 -10.41 2.19 1.72
C GLU A 106 -11.70 2.96 2.04
N LEU A 107 -12.67 2.90 1.12
CA LEU A 107 -13.97 3.57 1.23
C LEU A 107 -14.95 2.74 2.08
N ILE A 108 -14.54 2.41 3.30
CA ILE A 108 -15.36 1.71 4.30
C ILE A 108 -15.35 2.52 5.60
N ASP A 109 -16.45 2.46 6.35
CA ASP A 109 -16.52 3.03 7.69
C ASP A 109 -15.47 2.38 8.60
N ASP A 110 -14.89 3.14 9.54
CA ASP A 110 -13.91 2.65 10.52
C ASP A 110 -12.77 1.81 9.92
N ASN A 111 -12.26 2.18 8.73
CA ASN A 111 -11.22 1.45 8.00
C ASN A 111 -9.97 1.10 8.83
N GLY A 112 -9.60 1.95 9.80
CA GLY A 112 -8.53 1.70 10.77
C GLY A 112 -8.83 0.57 11.75
N ILE A 113 -10.08 0.42 12.17
CA ILE A 113 -10.52 -0.68 13.06
C ILE A 113 -10.60 -1.97 12.25
N HIS A 114 -11.16 -1.93 11.03
CA HIS A 114 -11.29 -3.11 10.18
C HIS A 114 -9.95 -3.72 9.75
N LEU A 115 -8.90 -2.90 9.66
CA LEU A 115 -7.55 -3.39 9.35
C LEU A 115 -6.86 -4.07 10.56
N LYS A 116 -7.28 -3.78 11.79
CA LYS A 116 -6.58 -4.20 13.02
C LYS A 116 -6.85 -5.65 13.41
#